data_AF-A0AA86IPP3-F1
#
_entry.id   AF-A0AA86IPP3-F1
#
_cell.length_a   1.000
_cell.length_b   1.000
_cell.length_c   1.000
_cell.angle_alpha   90.00
_cell.angle_beta   90.00
_cell.angle_gamma   90.00
#
_symmetry.space_group_name_H-M   'P 1'
#
loop_
_entity.id
_entity.type
_entity.pdbx_description
1 polymer ?
#
loop_
_entity_poly.entity_id
_entity_poly.type
_entity_poly.pdbx_seq_one_letter_code
_entity_poly.pdbx_strand_id
1 'polypeptide(L)' 'MPRYDDKITAFHKSVTREPSGRKVVRTRDFVRNLAELNHHLSLAEANRWVRTYARTYRDASTSEGEDRIWFQFNPNGGI' A
#
# COMPACT_ATOMS: atom_id res chain seq x y z
N MET A 1 13.79 4.33 14.03
CA MET A 1 13.71 3.65 12.71
C MET A 1 12.51 2.72 12.76
N PRO A 2 11.55 2.77 11.83
CA PRO A 2 10.41 1.88 11.88
C PRO A 2 10.87 0.44 11.88
N ARG A 3 10.38 -0.38 12.81
CA ARG A 3 10.61 -1.81 12.73
C ARG A 3 9.94 -2.30 11.44
N TYR A 4 10.60 -3.21 10.74
CA TYR A 4 10.10 -3.75 9.48
C TYR A 4 8.65 -4.28 9.65
N ASP A 5 8.37 -4.88 10.81
CA ASP A 5 7.04 -5.36 11.21
C ASP A 5 5.96 -4.26 11.29
N ASP A 6 6.31 -3.05 11.74
CA ASP A 6 5.35 -1.94 11.83
C ASP A 6 4.90 -1.52 10.42
N LYS A 7 5.82 -1.52 9.45
CA LYS A 7 5.50 -1.20 8.05
C LYS A 7 4.63 -2.28 7.41
N ILE A 8 4.90 -3.55 7.66
CA ILE A 8 4.04 -4.64 7.19
C ILE A 8 2.64 -4.54 7.82
N THR A 9 2.58 -4.30 9.13
CA THR A 9 1.31 -4.17 9.87
C THR A 9 0.49 -3.01 9.35
N ALA A 10 1.09 -1.82 9.21
CA ALA A 10 0.43 -0.65 8.67
C ALA A 10 -0.03 -0.86 7.21
N PHE A 11 0.77 -1.54 6.40
CA PHE A 11 0.42 -1.87 5.01
C PHE A 11 -0.77 -2.82 4.95
N HIS A 12 -0.76 -3.94 5.69
CA HIS A 12 -1.89 -4.87 5.72
C HIS A 12 -3.18 -4.21 6.24
N LYS A 13 -3.08 -3.32 7.23
CA LYS A 13 -4.23 -2.55 7.72
C LYS A 13 -4.80 -1.59 6.66
N SER A 14 -3.99 -1.15 5.69
CA SER A 14 -4.43 -0.28 4.59
C SER A 14 -5.11 -1.04 3.44
N VAL A 15 -5.14 -2.38 3.48
CA VAL A 15 -5.77 -3.21 2.45
C VAL A 15 -7.29 -3.15 2.60
N THR A 16 -7.93 -2.51 1.62
CA THR A 16 -9.40 -2.45 1.49
C THR A 16 -9.86 -3.40 0.38
N ARG A 17 -11.05 -3.99 0.52
CA ARG A 17 -11.70 -4.76 -0.55
C ARG A 17 -12.73 -3.88 -1.25
N GLU A 18 -12.62 -3.78 -2.57
CA GLU A 18 -13.63 -3.11 -3.39
C GLU A 18 -14.83 -4.04 -3.64
N PRO A 19 -16.00 -3.48 -4.03
CA PRO A 19 -17.17 -4.29 -4.43
C PRO A 19 -16.87 -5.28 -5.57
N SER A 20 -15.86 -5.00 -6.39
CA SER A 20 -15.36 -5.88 -7.45
C SER A 20 -14.65 -7.14 -6.93
N GLY A 21 -14.44 -7.26 -5.62
CA GLY A 21 -13.65 -8.33 -4.99
C GLY A 21 -12.13 -8.09 -5.01
N ARG A 22 -11.66 -7.04 -5.70
CA ARG A 22 -10.25 -6.67 -5.74
C ARG A 22 -9.81 -6.09 -4.40
N LYS A 23 -8.57 -6.40 -4.01
CA LYS A 23 -7.91 -5.75 -2.86
C LYS A 23 -7.13 -4.55 -3.35
N VAL A 24 -7.34 -3.41 -2.72
CA VAL A 24 -6.68 -2.14 -3.03
C VAL A 24 -6.05 -1.55 -1.78
N VAL A 25 -4.96 -0.82 -1.96
CA VAL A 25 -4.26 -0.05 -0.94
C VAL A 25 -4.10 1.36 -1.47
N ARG A 26 -4.49 2.35 -0.66
CA ARG A 26 -4.20 3.76 -0.97
C ARG A 26 -2.98 4.20 -0.18
N THR A 27 -2.09 4.94 -0.82
CA THR A 27 -0.85 5.39 -0.19
C THR A 27 -1.12 6.30 1.00
N ARG A 28 -2.16 7.15 0.93
CA ARG A 28 -2.64 7.94 2.08
C ARG A 28 -3.01 7.09 3.30
N ASP A 29 -3.65 5.94 3.10
CA ASP A 29 -4.13 5.08 4.19
C ASP A 29 -2.95 4.35 4.83
N PHE A 30 -1.99 3.94 4.01
CA PHE A 30 -0.74 3.38 4.49
C PHE A 30 0.05 4.39 5.34
N VAL A 31 0.22 5.63 4.87
CA VAL A 31 0.89 6.71 5.63
C VAL A 31 0.15 7.03 6.93
N ARG A 32 -1.19 7.09 6.90
CA ARG A 32 -2.01 7.28 8.09
C ARG A 32 -1.78 6.18 9.13
N ASN A 33 -1.80 4.91 8.70
CA ASN A 33 -1.56 3.78 9.60
C ASN A 33 -0.13 3.78 10.17
N LEU A 34 0.86 4.23 9.39
CA LEU A 34 2.22 4.43 9.87
C LEU A 34 2.29 5.53 10.93
N ALA A 35 1.58 6.64 10.73
CA ALA A 35 1.53 7.74 11.69
C ALA A 35 0.91 7.29 13.04
N GLU A 36 -0.10 6.42 13.02
CA GLU A 36 -0.67 5.79 14.22
C GLU A 36 0.35 4.95 15.00
N LEU A 37 1.39 4.43 14.32
CA LEU A 37 2.51 3.70 14.91
C LEU A 37 3.73 4.60 15.23
N ASN A 38 3.54 5.93 15.23
CA ASN A 38 4.59 6.95 15.40
C ASN A 38 5.65 6.99 14.28
N HIS A 39 5.32 6.49 13.09
CA HIS A 39 6.19 6.54 11.92
C HIS A 39 5.67 7.52 10.88
N HIS A 40 6.39 8.62 10.69
CA HIS A 40 6.03 9.65 9.72
C HIS A 40 6.83 9.43 8.44
N LEU A 41 6.16 8.99 7.38
CA LEU A 41 6.73 8.85 6.04
C LEU A 41 5.99 9.77 5.07
N SER A 42 6.72 10.33 4.11
CA SER A 42 6.10 11.00 2.96
C SER A 42 5.38 9.99 2.05
N LEU A 43 4.45 10.49 1.23
CA LEU A 43 3.78 9.67 0.23
C LEU A 43 4.78 9.06 -0.76
N ALA A 44 5.79 9.82 -1.18
CA ALA A 44 6.88 9.32 -2.03
C ALA A 44 7.66 8.15 -1.40
N GLU A 45 8.01 8.23 -0.13
CA GLU A 45 8.71 7.15 0.57
C GLU A 45 7.81 5.92 0.77
N ALA A 46 6.54 6.14 1.10
CA ALA A 46 5.56 5.07 1.21
C ALA A 46 5.38 4.34 -0.13
N ASN A 47 5.23 5.08 -1.23
CA ASN A 47 5.19 4.52 -2.59
C ASN A 47 6.43 3.70 -2.93
N ARG A 48 7.62 4.22 -2.61
CA ARG A 48 8.87 3.50 -2.82
C ARG A 48 8.90 2.19 -2.03
N TRP A 49 8.46 2.22 -0.78
CA TRP A 49 8.36 1.02 0.05
C TRP A 49 7.40 -0.02 -0.55
N VAL A 50 6.19 0.39 -0.97
CA VAL A 50 5.22 -0.52 -1.60
C VAL A 50 5.81 -1.13 -2.87
N ARG A 51 6.43 -0.32 -3.74
CA ARG A 51 7.08 -0.81 -4.96
C ARG A 51 8.20 -1.82 -4.69
N THR A 52 8.97 -1.66 -3.61
CA THR A 52 10.08 -2.54 -3.27
C THR A 52 9.62 -3.83 -2.60
N TYR A 53 8.65 -3.77 -1.69
CA TYR A 53 8.30 -4.90 -0.82
C TYR A 53 6.98 -5.59 -1.20
N ALA A 54 5.99 -4.87 -1.73
CA ALA A 54 4.68 -5.42 -2.06
C ALA A 54 4.65 -6.00 -3.49
N ARG A 55 5.36 -7.11 -3.72
CA ARG A 55 5.52 -7.74 -5.04
C ARG A 55 4.22 -8.14 -5.75
N THR A 56 3.16 -8.42 -4.99
CA THR A 56 1.83 -8.77 -5.52
C THR A 56 0.93 -7.56 -5.75
N TYR A 57 1.44 -6.33 -5.59
CA TYR A 57 0.68 -5.11 -5.79
C TYR A 57 1.24 -4.34 -6.98
N ARG A 58 0.35 -3.75 -7.78
CA ARG A 58 0.71 -2.88 -8.90
C ARG A 58 -0.01 -1.54 -8.77
N ASP A 59 0.65 -0.52 -9.29
CA ASP A 59 0.11 0.82 -9.40
C ASP A 59 -1.06 0.84 -10.39
N ALA A 60 -2.21 1.35 -9.95
CA ALA A 60 -3.41 1.62 -10.75
C ALA A 60 -3.82 3.10 -10.70
N SER A 61 -2.98 4.00 -10.18
CA SER A 61 -3.33 5.42 -10.20
C SER A 61 -3.44 5.93 -11.64
N THR A 62 -4.58 6.52 -11.97
CA THR A 62 -4.87 7.16 -13.27
C THR A 62 -4.48 8.64 -13.30
N SER A 63 -3.99 9.19 -12.18
CA SER A 63 -3.68 10.61 -12.01
C SER A 63 -2.22 10.80 -11.58
N GLU A 64 -1.59 11.90 -12.00
CA GLU A 64 -0.20 12.26 -11.70
C GLU A 64 0.01 12.75 -10.24
N GLY A 65 -0.40 11.95 -9.26
CA GLY A 65 -0.28 12.25 -7.84
C GLY A 65 0.60 11.27 -7.07
N GLU A 66 1.12 11.72 -5.93
CA GLU A 66 1.83 10.83 -4.98
C GLU A 66 0.87 9.97 -4.16
N ASP A 67 -0.42 10.30 -4.11
CA ASP A 67 -1.42 9.42 -3.51
C ASP A 67 -1.85 8.34 -4.51
N ARG A 68 -0.97 7.34 -4.66
CA ARG A 68 -1.19 6.23 -5.58
C ARG A 68 -2.16 5.21 -5.00
N ILE A 69 -2.87 4.55 -5.90
CA ILE A 69 -3.73 3.41 -5.61
C ILE A 69 -3.02 2.16 -6.12
N TRP A 70 -2.84 1.19 -5.23
CA TRP A 70 -2.19 -0.07 -5.52
C TRP A 70 -3.22 -1.18 -5.46
N PHE A 71 -3.36 -1.98 -6.51
CA PHE A 71 -4.24 -3.15 -6.50
C PHE A 71 -3.42 -4.42 -6.36
N GLN A 72 -3.92 -5.37 -5.57
CA GLN A 72 -3.36 -6.70 -5.53
C GLN A 72 -3.69 -7.41 -6.84
N PHE A 73 -2.67 -7.96 -7.49
CA PHE A 73 -2.83 -8.85 -8.63
C PHE A 73 -2.32 -10.24 -8.24
N ASN A 74 -2.97 -11.27 -8.78
CA ASN A 74 -2.48 -12.64 -8.62
C ASN A 74 -1.51 -12.96 -9.78
N PRO A 75 -0.19 -13.08 -9.53
CA PRO A 75 0.76 -13.46 -10.58
C PRO A 75 0.54 -14.89 -11.10
N ASN A 76 -0.11 -15.76 -10.32
CA ASN A 76 -0.27 -17.19 -10.62
C ASN A 76 -1.64 -17.54 -11.24
N GLY A 77 -2.47 -16.56 -11.61
CA GLY A 77 -3.71 -16.81 -12.37
C GLY A 77 -4.76 -17.66 -11.63
N GLY A 78 -4.85 -17.55 -10.31
CA GLY A 78 -5.93 -18.22 -9.56
C GLY A 78 -7.29 -17.61 -9.89
N ILE A 79 -8.18 -18.46 -10.41
CA ILE A 79 -9.61 -18.26 -10.75
C ILE A 79 -10.40 -17.67 -9.59
#